data_AF-A0A661NEG6-F1
#
_entry.id   AF-A0A661NEG6-F1
#
_cell.length_a   1.000
_cell.length_b   1.000
_cell.length_c   1.000
_cell.angle_alpha   90.00
_cell.angle_beta   90.00
_cell.angle_gamma   90.00
#
_symmetry.space_group_name_H-M   'P 1'
#
loop_
_entity.id
_entity.type
_entity.pdbx_description
1 polymer ?
#
loop_
_entity_poly.entity_id
_entity_poly.type
_entity_poly.pdbx_seq_one_letter_code
_entity_poly.pdbx_strand_id
1 'polypeptide(L)'
;MWEKPEAAVRGILSRLDTRSERFLASRQAVNLPRPVAAFAARAVFAFEACAAVGRNASWGSFDVSSFARWLGKRENLHPAIVPDLFRALRGVFSWLVVEKEIDPLTAAQIVEDLEATEDEFVHDVIDRHLADGVFAEPKVVAPS
;
A
#
# COMPACT_ATOMS: atom_id res chain seq x y z
N MET A 1 -25.80 -3.33 24.86
CA MET A 1 -25.41 -4.67 24.36
C MET A 1 -24.22 -4.43 23.44
N TRP A 2 -22.98 -4.66 23.87
CA TRP A 2 -21.79 -4.44 23.01
C TRP A 2 -21.65 -5.67 22.10
N GLU A 3 -21.63 -5.48 20.78
CA GLU A 3 -21.25 -6.55 19.87
C GLU A 3 -19.86 -7.06 20.26
N LYS A 4 -19.66 -8.38 20.22
CA LYS A 4 -18.35 -8.97 20.51
C LYS A 4 -17.33 -8.39 19.51
N PRO A 5 -16.13 -7.98 19.96
CA PRO A 5 -15.07 -7.44 19.10
C PRO A 5 -14.81 -8.29 17.84
N GLU A 6 -14.98 -9.60 17.94
CA GLU A 6 -14.87 -10.57 16.84
C GLU A 6 -15.87 -10.35 15.68
N ALA A 7 -17.10 -9.90 15.97
CA ALA A 7 -18.09 -9.61 14.93
C ALA A 7 -17.73 -8.33 14.17
N ALA A 8 -17.29 -7.30 14.90
CA ALA A 8 -16.82 -6.04 14.30
C ALA A 8 -15.57 -6.28 13.42
N VAL A 9 -14.60 -7.07 13.91
CA VAL A 9 -13.39 -7.42 13.15
C VAL A 9 -13.75 -8.21 11.88
N ARG A 10 -14.62 -9.22 11.96
CA ARG A 10 -15.08 -9.96 10.76
C ARG A 10 -15.78 -9.05 9.75
N GLY A 11 -16.62 -8.13 10.22
CA GLY A 11 -17.29 -7.15 9.37
C GLY A 11 -16.30 -6.24 8.63
N ILE A 12 -15.24 -5.78 9.32
CA ILE A 12 -14.16 -5.00 8.71
C ILE A 12 -13.44 -5.82 7.64
N LEU A 13 -12.95 -7.02 7.99
CA LEU A 13 -12.20 -7.88 7.07
C LEU A 13 -12.99 -8.22 5.80
N SER A 14 -14.28 -8.57 5.95
CA SER A 14 -15.16 -8.84 4.80
C SER A 14 -15.30 -7.62 3.87
N ARG A 15 -15.40 -6.41 4.41
CA ARG A 15 -15.45 -5.18 3.60
C ARG A 15 -14.14 -4.91 2.89
N LEU A 16 -13.00 -5.20 3.51
CA LEU A 16 -11.68 -5.09 2.88
C LEU A 16 -11.60 -6.01 1.65
N ASP A 17 -12.04 -7.25 1.79
CA ASP A 17 -12.01 -8.24 0.71
C ASP A 17 -12.91 -7.82 -0.45
N THR A 18 -14.15 -7.41 -0.19
CA THR A 18 -15.08 -6.94 -1.24
C THR A 18 -14.54 -5.71 -1.98
N ARG A 19 -13.97 -4.73 -1.26
CA ARG A 19 -13.38 -3.54 -1.91
C ARG A 19 -12.15 -3.89 -2.74
N SER A 20 -11.29 -4.79 -2.23
CA SER A 20 -10.13 -5.29 -2.98
C SER A 20 -10.55 -5.99 -4.27
N GLU A 21 -11.59 -6.83 -4.22
CA GLU A 21 -12.13 -7.52 -5.40
C GLU A 21 -12.72 -6.55 -6.43
N ARG A 22 -13.47 -5.53 -5.97
CA ARG A 22 -14.01 -4.48 -6.85
C ARG A 22 -12.90 -3.69 -7.54
N PHE A 23 -11.84 -3.32 -6.81
CA PHE A 23 -10.67 -2.70 -7.40
C PHE A 23 -10.01 -3.62 -8.44
N LEU A 24 -9.82 -4.90 -8.14
CA LEU A 24 -9.22 -5.87 -9.07
C LEU A 24 -10.05 -6.11 -10.35
N ALA A 25 -11.36 -5.83 -10.31
CA ALA A 25 -12.24 -5.86 -11.47
C ALA A 25 -12.28 -4.52 -12.24
N SER A 26 -11.67 -3.46 -11.70
CA SER A 26 -11.69 -2.13 -12.30
C SER A 26 -10.70 -1.98 -13.46
N ARG A 27 -10.92 -0.97 -14.31
CA ARG A 27 -9.99 -0.64 -15.41
C ARG A 27 -8.62 -0.22 -14.91
N GLN A 28 -8.54 0.36 -13.72
CA GLN A 28 -7.31 0.80 -13.06
C GLN A 28 -6.40 -0.39 -12.70
N ALA A 29 -6.95 -1.60 -12.55
CA ALA A 29 -6.19 -2.81 -12.25
C ALA A 29 -5.76 -3.62 -13.49
N VAL A 30 -6.30 -3.34 -14.68
CA VAL A 30 -6.16 -4.20 -15.87
C VAL A 30 -4.71 -4.36 -16.35
N ASN A 31 -3.88 -3.33 -16.17
CA ASN A 31 -2.48 -3.33 -16.64
C ASN A 31 -1.45 -3.57 -15.52
N LEU A 32 -1.89 -4.06 -14.36
CA LEU A 32 -1.03 -4.32 -13.21
C LEU A 32 -0.87 -5.83 -12.98
N PRO A 33 0.31 -6.31 -12.54
CA PRO A 33 0.45 -7.67 -12.08
C PRO A 33 -0.57 -7.95 -10.97
N ARG A 34 -1.48 -8.92 -11.21
CA ARG A 34 -2.61 -9.19 -10.32
C ARG A 34 -2.20 -9.38 -8.84
N PRO A 35 -1.12 -10.09 -8.50
CA PRO A 35 -0.68 -10.21 -7.10
C PRO A 35 -0.31 -8.87 -6.47
N VAL A 36 0.36 -7.99 -7.22
CA VAL A 36 0.79 -6.66 -6.76
C VAL A 36 -0.42 -5.74 -6.58
N ALA A 37 -1.35 -5.74 -7.54
CA ALA A 37 -2.60 -5.00 -7.44
C ALA A 37 -3.44 -5.43 -6.23
N ALA A 38 -3.56 -6.75 -6.00
CA ALA A 38 -4.32 -7.29 -4.88
C ALA A 38 -3.69 -6.91 -3.53
N PHE A 39 -2.37 -6.97 -3.45
CA PHE A 39 -1.62 -6.57 -2.27
C PHE A 39 -1.76 -5.06 -2.00
N ALA A 40 -1.59 -4.20 -3.01
CA ALA A 40 -1.76 -2.75 -2.89
C ALA A 40 -3.15 -2.36 -2.35
N ALA A 41 -4.21 -2.93 -2.92
CA ALA A 41 -5.58 -2.67 -2.48
C ALA A 41 -5.81 -3.08 -1.02
N ARG A 42 -5.38 -4.30 -0.66
CA ARG A 42 -5.48 -4.79 0.72
C ARG A 42 -4.70 -3.92 1.69
N ALA A 43 -3.50 -3.48 1.33
CA ALA A 43 -2.66 -2.62 2.15
C ALA A 43 -3.36 -1.28 2.44
N VAL A 44 -3.88 -0.61 1.41
CA VAL A 44 -4.59 0.68 1.54
C VAL A 44 -5.80 0.54 2.44
N PHE A 45 -6.68 -0.43 2.17
CA PHE A 45 -7.91 -0.59 2.94
C PHE A 45 -7.66 -1.08 4.37
N ALA A 46 -6.67 -1.95 4.58
CA ALA A 46 -6.29 -2.38 5.93
C ALA A 46 -5.76 -1.21 6.76
N PHE A 47 -4.95 -0.33 6.16
CA PHE A 47 -4.44 0.86 6.83
C PHE A 47 -5.57 1.83 7.20
N GLU A 48 -6.48 2.12 6.26
CA GLU A 48 -7.67 2.95 6.50
C GLU A 48 -8.54 2.37 7.64
N ALA A 49 -8.82 1.07 7.60
CA ALA A 49 -9.62 0.41 8.63
C ALA A 49 -8.95 0.49 10.01
N CYS A 50 -7.63 0.31 10.09
CA CYS A 50 -6.88 0.48 11.34
C CYS A 50 -6.94 1.92 11.88
N ALA A 51 -6.87 2.93 11.00
CA ALA A 51 -7.04 4.33 11.40
C ALA A 51 -8.46 4.62 11.92
N ALA A 52 -9.47 3.95 11.35
CA ALA A 52 -10.88 4.11 11.73
C ALA A 52 -11.22 3.52 13.11
N VAL A 53 -10.46 2.54 13.62
CA VAL A 53 -10.71 1.94 14.94
C VAL A 53 -10.50 2.93 16.10
N GLY A 54 -9.91 4.11 15.85
CA GLY A 54 -9.70 5.15 16.86
C GLY A 54 -10.37 6.51 16.61
N ARG A 55 -10.88 6.80 15.40
CA ARG A 55 -11.45 8.11 14.98
C ARG A 55 -12.38 7.95 13.77
N ASN A 56 -13.12 9.01 13.41
CA ASN A 56 -13.69 9.14 12.06
C ASN A 56 -12.54 9.26 11.05
N ALA A 57 -12.06 8.14 10.52
CA ALA A 57 -11.06 8.14 9.47
C ALA A 57 -11.68 8.77 8.21
N SER A 58 -11.08 9.86 7.75
CA SER A 58 -11.31 10.42 6.43
C SER A 58 -10.04 10.28 5.61
N TRP A 59 -10.18 10.18 4.29
CA TRP A 59 -9.04 10.16 3.39
C TRP A 59 -8.16 11.42 3.51
N GLY A 60 -8.73 12.56 3.92
CA GLY A 60 -7.95 13.78 4.19
C GLY A 60 -7.00 13.68 5.38
N SER A 61 -7.08 12.61 6.17
CA SER A 61 -6.13 12.29 7.24
C SER A 61 -5.18 11.13 6.90
N PHE A 62 -5.21 10.65 5.66
CA PHE A 62 -4.32 9.59 5.19
C PHE A 62 -2.89 10.11 5.09
N ASP A 63 -2.00 9.64 5.95
CA ASP A 63 -0.59 10.02 5.97
C ASP A 63 0.27 9.00 5.20
N VAL A 64 0.74 9.40 4.01
CA VAL A 64 1.53 8.56 3.13
C VAL A 64 2.84 8.11 3.80
N SER A 65 3.50 8.97 4.57
CA SER A 65 4.75 8.60 5.25
C SER A 65 4.54 7.53 6.32
N SER A 66 3.46 7.64 7.11
CA SER A 66 3.10 6.59 8.08
C SER A 66 2.68 5.29 7.38
N PHE A 67 1.95 5.39 6.28
CA PHE A 67 1.56 4.25 5.46
C PHE A 67 2.79 3.52 4.89
N ALA A 68 3.71 4.24 4.25
CA ALA A 68 4.95 3.69 3.71
C ALA A 68 5.81 3.04 4.82
N ARG A 69 5.99 3.72 5.96
CA ARG A 69 6.70 3.13 7.10
C ARG A 69 6.04 1.85 7.60
N TRP A 70 4.71 1.81 7.68
CA TRP A 70 3.96 0.62 8.06
C TRP A 70 4.15 -0.51 7.05
N LEU A 71 4.06 -0.20 5.76
CA LEU A 71 4.22 -1.14 4.66
C LEU A 71 5.60 -1.79 4.67
N GLY A 72 6.66 -1.00 4.82
CA GLY A 72 8.02 -1.51 4.87
C GLY A 72 8.32 -2.33 6.13
N LYS A 73 7.68 -2.05 7.28
CA LYS A 73 7.92 -2.81 8.52
C LYS A 73 7.24 -4.17 8.53
N ARG A 74 6.13 -4.31 7.82
CA ARG A 74 5.28 -5.50 7.84
C ARG A 74 5.69 -6.54 6.80
N GLU A 75 6.34 -6.10 5.73
CA GLU A 75 6.47 -6.88 4.51
C GLU A 75 7.92 -6.90 4.04
N ASN A 76 8.44 -8.10 3.79
CA ASN A 76 9.76 -8.26 3.20
C ASN A 76 9.66 -8.12 1.67
N LEU A 77 9.43 -6.88 1.22
CA LEU A 77 9.18 -6.57 -0.19
C LEU A 77 10.48 -6.60 -0.98
N HIS A 78 10.55 -7.41 -2.04
CA HIS A 78 11.69 -7.39 -2.94
C HIS A 78 11.80 -6.01 -3.64
N PRO A 79 12.98 -5.37 -3.75
CA PRO A 79 13.10 -4.04 -4.38
C PRO A 79 12.49 -3.96 -5.78
N ALA A 80 12.62 -5.03 -6.57
CA ALA A 80 12.08 -5.09 -7.94
C ALA A 80 10.54 -4.97 -8.04
N ILE A 81 9.79 -5.24 -6.96
CA ILE A 81 8.33 -5.12 -6.97
C ILE A 81 7.85 -3.72 -6.54
N VAL A 82 8.74 -2.88 -5.99
CA VAL A 82 8.38 -1.57 -5.45
C VAL A 82 7.79 -0.63 -6.51
N PRO A 83 8.36 -0.51 -7.73
CA PRO A 83 7.77 0.39 -8.74
C PRO A 83 6.36 -0.01 -9.17
N ASP A 84 6.13 -1.32 -9.36
CA ASP A 84 4.80 -1.83 -9.70
C ASP A 84 3.82 -1.69 -8.53
N LEU A 85 4.31 -1.79 -7.29
CA LEU A 85 3.53 -1.55 -6.09
C LEU A 85 3.07 -0.10 -5.98
N PHE A 86 3.97 0.87 -6.16
CA PHE A 86 3.59 2.29 -6.15
C PHE A 86 2.66 2.66 -7.31
N ARG A 87 2.88 2.09 -8.50
CA ARG A 87 1.92 2.20 -9.60
C ARG A 87 0.55 1.65 -9.21
N ALA A 88 0.51 0.51 -8.53
CA ALA A 88 -0.74 -0.07 -8.06
C ALA A 88 -1.43 0.77 -6.97
N LEU A 89 -0.67 1.33 -6.02
CA LEU A 89 -1.18 2.23 -4.98
C LEU A 89 -1.84 3.47 -5.59
N ARG A 90 -1.18 4.13 -6.56
CA ARG A 90 -1.77 5.23 -7.34
C ARG A 90 -3.05 4.80 -8.05
N GLY A 91 -3.06 3.59 -8.61
CA GLY A 91 -4.23 2.99 -9.23
C GLY A 91 -5.42 2.83 -8.27
N VAL A 92 -5.18 2.45 -7.02
CA VAL A 92 -6.22 2.33 -5.98
C VAL A 92 -6.85 3.70 -5.70
N PHE A 93 -6.05 4.76 -5.51
CA PHE A 93 -6.59 6.10 -5.26
C PHE A 93 -7.33 6.67 -6.47
N SER A 94 -6.86 6.42 -7.69
CA SER A 94 -7.60 6.76 -8.91
C SER A 94 -8.95 6.04 -8.98
N TRP A 95 -8.99 4.76 -8.60
CA TRP A 95 -10.24 3.99 -8.55
C TRP A 95 -11.20 4.54 -7.48
N LEU A 96 -10.71 4.89 -6.29
CA LEU A 96 -11.53 5.47 -5.24
C LEU A 96 -12.23 6.78 -5.67
N VAL A 97 -11.59 7.59 -6.50
CA VAL A 97 -12.21 8.80 -7.09
C VAL A 97 -13.39 8.41 -8.00
N VAL A 98 -13.21 7.39 -8.84
CA VAL A 98 -14.27 6.89 -9.75
C VAL A 98 -15.46 6.36 -8.96
N GLU A 99 -15.21 5.66 -7.85
CA GLU A 99 -16.25 5.15 -6.94
C GLU A 99 -16.85 6.24 -6.04
N LYS A 100 -16.35 7.48 -6.13
CA LYS A 100 -16.75 8.62 -5.28
C LYS A 100 -16.55 8.37 -3.78
N GLU A 101 -15.59 7.52 -3.44
CA GLU A 101 -15.22 7.24 -2.04
C GLU A 101 -14.20 8.24 -1.49
N ILE A 102 -13.51 8.97 -2.38
CA ILE A 102 -12.59 10.07 -2.07
C ILE A 102 -12.82 11.21 -3.07
N ASP A 103 -12.60 12.45 -2.65
CA ASP A 103 -12.66 13.59 -3.57
C ASP A 103 -11.38 13.67 -4.44
N PRO A 104 -11.45 14.25 -5.66
CA PRO A 104 -10.31 14.29 -6.56
C PRO A 104 -9.09 15.07 -6.04
N LEU A 105 -9.30 16.10 -5.19
CA LEU A 105 -8.22 16.94 -4.69
C LEU A 105 -7.40 16.18 -3.65
N THR A 106 -8.06 15.54 -2.69
CA THR A 106 -7.40 14.68 -1.70
C THR A 106 -6.68 13.52 -2.37
N ALA A 107 -7.29 12.89 -3.38
CA ALA A 107 -6.64 11.81 -4.12
C ALA A 107 -5.39 12.29 -4.87
N ALA A 108 -5.44 13.46 -5.51
CA ALA A 108 -4.28 14.03 -6.21
C ALA A 108 -3.13 14.31 -5.25
N GLN A 109 -3.41 14.88 -4.07
CA GLN A 109 -2.39 15.11 -3.05
C GLN A 109 -1.74 13.79 -2.59
N ILE A 110 -2.54 12.77 -2.29
CA ILE A 110 -2.01 11.46 -1.88
C ILE A 110 -1.14 10.84 -2.98
N VAL A 111 -1.53 10.99 -4.25
CA VAL A 111 -0.76 10.49 -5.39
C VAL A 111 0.57 11.22 -5.53
N GLU A 112 0.58 12.55 -5.40
CA GLU A 112 1.81 13.36 -5.40
C GLU A 112 2.75 12.96 -4.25
N ASP A 113 2.20 12.80 -3.04
CA ASP A 113 2.96 12.36 -1.87
C ASP A 113 3.51 10.93 -2.05
N LEU A 114 2.76 10.03 -2.68
CA LEU A 114 3.23 8.68 -3.02
C LEU A 114 4.38 8.72 -4.03
N GLU A 115 4.32 9.60 -5.03
CA GLU A 115 5.41 9.78 -6.00
C GLU A 115 6.68 10.31 -5.32
N ALA A 116 6.55 11.30 -4.43
CA ALA A 116 7.69 11.81 -3.66
C ALA A 116 8.28 10.77 -2.68
N THR A 117 7.45 9.85 -2.17
CA THR A 117 7.87 8.81 -1.21
C THR A 117 8.49 7.58 -1.89
N GLU A 118 8.25 7.36 -3.19
CA GLU A 118 8.68 6.14 -3.90
C GLU A 118 10.20 5.95 -3.82
N ASP A 119 10.98 7.00 -4.10
CA ASP A 119 12.45 6.94 -4.10
C ASP A 119 13.00 6.62 -2.70
N GLU A 120 12.51 7.33 -1.67
CA GLU A 120 12.91 7.08 -0.27
C GLU A 120 12.56 5.65 0.17
N PHE A 121 11.39 5.15 -0.23
CA PHE A 121 10.96 3.80 0.11
C PHE A 121 11.84 2.72 -0.56
N VAL A 122 12.24 2.92 -1.81
CA VAL A 122 13.17 2.01 -2.51
C VAL A 122 14.50 1.93 -1.76
N HIS A 123 15.07 3.07 -1.36
CA HIS A 123 16.30 3.12 -0.58
C HIS A 123 16.15 2.38 0.76
N ASP A 124 15.08 2.63 1.50
CA ASP A 124 14.79 1.96 2.77
C ASP A 124 14.63 0.43 2.62
N VAL A 125 14.02 -0.05 1.52
CA VAL A 125 13.89 -1.48 1.24
C VAL A 125 15.26 -2.10 0.93
N ILE A 126 16.07 -1.46 0.09
CA ILE A 126 17.41 -1.95 -0.28
C ILE A 126 18.31 -2.02 0.97
N ASP A 127 18.36 -0.97 1.76
CA ASP A 127 19.21 -0.89 2.96
C ASP A 127 18.87 -2.00 3.97
N ARG A 128 17.59 -2.31 4.14
CA ARG A 128 17.15 -3.45 4.97
C ARG A 128 17.60 -4.79 4.40
N HIS A 129 17.44 -5.01 3.10
CA HIS A 129 17.87 -6.27 2.49
C HIS A 129 19.39 -6.45 2.52
N LEU A 130 20.16 -5.36 2.46
CA LEU A 130 21.61 -5.38 2.68
C LEU A 130 21.93 -5.74 4.13
N ALA A 131 21.25 -5.13 5.10
CA ALA A 131 21.43 -5.44 6.52
C ALA A 131 21.06 -6.90 6.88
N ASP A 132 20.04 -7.45 6.21
CA ASP A 132 19.58 -8.83 6.39
C ASP A 132 20.44 -9.87 5.63
N GLY A 133 21.47 -9.44 4.89
CA GLY A 133 22.36 -10.32 4.13
C GLY A 133 21.69 -11.03 2.95
N VAL A 134 20.52 -10.54 2.52
CA VAL A 134 19.75 -11.09 1.39
C VAL A 134 20.45 -10.79 0.05
N PHE A 135 21.11 -9.63 -0.02
CA PHE A 135 22.03 -9.32 -1.11
C PHE A 135 23.46 -9.64 -0.68
N ALA A 136 24.14 -10.52 -1.42
CA ALA A 136 25.57 -10.71 -1.23
C ALA A 136 26.30 -9.43 -1.63
N GLU A 137 27.26 -8.97 -0.82
CA GLU A 137 28.20 -7.92 -1.23
C GLU A 137 28.77 -8.29 -2.61
N PRO A 138 28.84 -7.34 -3.57
CA PRO A 138 29.48 -7.60 -4.83
C PRO A 138 30.93 -7.98 -4.53
N LYS A 139 31.29 -9.24 -4.76
CA LYS A 139 32.69 -9.68 -4.68
C LYS A 139 33.47 -8.83 -5.68
N VAL A 140 34.21 -7.85 -5.18
CA VAL A 140 35.22 -7.13 -5.94
C VAL A 140 36.25 -8.18 -6.35
N VAL A 141 36.14 -8.67 -7.58
CA VAL A 141 37.18 -9.50 -8.18
C VAL A 141 38.33 -8.56 -8.49
N ALA A 142 39.36 -8.56 -7.64
CA ALA A 142 40.60 -7.86 -7.94
C ALA A 142 41.16 -8.41 -9.27
N PRO A 143 41.56 -7.54 -10.22
CA PRO A 143 42.16 -7.98 -11.47
C PRO A 143 43.51 -8.66 -11.17
N SER A 144 43.68 -9.87 -11.68
CA SER A 144 44.95 -10.61 -11.70
C SER A 144 45.97 -10.00 -12.66
#